data_AF-A0A3C1UCV1-F1
#
_entry.id   AF-A0A3C1UCV1-F1
#
_cell.length_a   1.000
_cell.length_b   1.000
_cell.length_c   1.000
_cell.angle_alpha   90.00
_cell.angle_beta   90.00
_cell.angle_gamma   90.00
#
_symmetry.space_group_name_H-M   'P 1'
#
loop_
_entity.id
_entity.type
_entity.pdbx_description
1 polymer ?
#
loop_
_entity_poly.entity_id
_entity_poly.type
_entity_poly.pdbx_seq_one_letter_code
_entity_poly.pdbx_strand_id
1 'polypeptide(L)'
;RLLIMVGGVLNNFLLAIFIYAGMVWYWGEQYLPFTSATEGITYSETAHKAGFQDNDIPLMADGDAVRYFDSDQLKIAMAKEVKVLRGKKDTVTISIPDQFVLQVNSDLENGEPFMSCNVPTIVKATMPGTGAEKAGFQEGDKLVAVNGVATPSFTQFTEQLKKNSGKTIPVQLIRGEKTVTTQAEVDGDGKLGFEVLADVSKLFKTEQHSYSFFQSVPRGIEMGCSQLVSYVKAFKTVFSKEGAKNLGGFGSIGHIFPDEWDWYSFWSITAFLSVILAFMNILPIPALDGGHVLFLLYEMITRRKPSEKFMEWAQTAGMVFLIALLLFANANDIYRFFIK
;
A
#
# COMPACT_ATOMS: atom_id res chain seq x y z
N ARG A 1 -18.55 4.95 -31.82
CA ARG A 1 -19.17 4.86 -30.47
C ARG A 1 -18.19 4.26 -29.47
N LEU A 2 -17.69 3.05 -29.71
CA LEU A 2 -16.68 2.40 -28.85
C LEU A 2 -15.44 3.27 -28.58
N LEU A 3 -14.80 3.80 -29.62
CA LEU A 3 -13.61 4.66 -29.48
C LEU A 3 -13.83 5.92 -28.65
N ILE A 4 -15.05 6.48 -28.66
CA ILE A 4 -15.37 7.71 -27.90
C ILE A 4 -15.48 7.37 -26.40
N MET A 5 -16.13 6.27 -26.05
CA MET A 5 -16.28 5.83 -24.65
C MET A 5 -14.95 5.35 -24.06
N VAL A 6 -14.16 4.61 -24.83
CA VAL A 6 -12.79 4.23 -24.43
C VAL A 6 -11.89 5.46 -24.34
N GLY A 7 -12.16 6.53 -25.11
CA GLY A 7 -11.40 7.77 -25.08
C GLY A 7 -11.44 8.48 -23.72
N GLY A 8 -12.58 8.48 -23.03
CA GLY A 8 -12.69 9.09 -21.69
C GLY A 8 -11.86 8.35 -20.64
N VAL A 9 -11.99 7.03 -20.61
CA VAL A 9 -11.14 6.13 -19.81
C VAL A 9 -9.66 6.36 -20.09
N LEU A 10 -9.29 6.32 -21.37
CA LEU A 10 -7.90 6.45 -21.81
C LEU A 10 -7.33 7.80 -21.39
N ASN A 11 -8.11 8.88 -21.50
CA ASN A 11 -7.65 10.22 -21.14
C ASN A 11 -7.38 10.36 -19.63
N ASN A 12 -8.18 9.73 -18.77
CA ASN A 12 -7.89 9.67 -17.33
C ASN A 12 -6.57 8.92 -17.09
N PHE A 13 -6.38 7.77 -17.71
CA PHE A 13 -5.13 7.01 -17.53
C PHE A 13 -3.89 7.75 -18.07
N LEU A 14 -4.02 8.41 -19.23
CA LEU A 14 -2.95 9.24 -19.80
C LEU A 14 -2.65 10.47 -18.94
N LEU A 15 -3.67 11.09 -18.34
CA LEU A 15 -3.48 12.19 -17.39
C LEU A 15 -2.68 11.72 -16.17
N ALA A 16 -3.00 10.56 -15.61
CA ALA A 16 -2.24 9.99 -14.51
C ALA A 16 -0.76 9.78 -14.87
N ILE A 17 -0.48 9.18 -16.05
CA ILE A 17 0.88 9.00 -16.55
C ILE A 17 1.61 10.33 -16.71
N PHE A 18 0.94 11.34 -17.26
CA PHE A 18 1.51 12.67 -17.43
C PHE A 18 1.87 13.30 -16.07
N ILE A 19 0.98 13.19 -15.08
CA ILE A 19 1.24 13.71 -13.73
C ILE A 19 2.42 12.96 -13.09
N TYR A 20 2.46 11.62 -13.15
CA TYR A 20 3.59 10.86 -12.61
C TYR A 20 4.91 11.21 -13.29
N ALA A 21 4.94 11.30 -14.62
CA ALA A 21 6.13 11.71 -15.35
C ALA A 21 6.58 13.14 -14.96
N GLY A 22 5.64 14.07 -14.77
CA GLY A 22 5.93 15.42 -14.29
C GLY A 22 6.48 15.42 -12.85
N MET A 23 5.90 14.61 -11.97
CA MET A 23 6.34 14.49 -10.58
C MET A 23 7.77 13.94 -10.48
N VAL A 24 8.05 12.85 -11.17
CA VAL A 24 9.36 12.21 -11.22
C VAL A 24 10.42 13.13 -11.85
N TRP A 25 10.03 13.94 -12.84
CA TRP A 25 10.92 14.94 -13.41
C TRP A 25 11.24 16.09 -12.44
N TYR A 26 10.24 16.60 -11.73
CA TYR A 26 10.40 17.78 -10.88
C TYR A 26 10.97 17.46 -9.49
N TRP A 27 10.43 16.44 -8.80
CA TRP A 27 10.86 16.03 -7.46
C TRP A 27 11.86 14.88 -7.47
N GLY A 28 11.94 14.10 -8.54
CA GLY A 28 12.67 12.83 -8.52
C GLY A 28 11.94 11.76 -7.71
N GLU A 29 12.68 10.70 -7.39
CA GLU A 29 12.21 9.65 -6.48
C GLU A 29 13.19 9.49 -5.32
N GLN A 30 12.68 9.01 -4.20
CA GLN A 30 13.50 8.63 -3.05
C GLN A 30 13.57 7.11 -2.97
N TYR A 31 14.78 6.60 -2.84
CA TYR A 31 15.03 5.19 -2.65
C TYR A 31 15.63 4.96 -1.27
N LEU A 32 15.24 3.88 -0.62
CA LEU A 32 15.83 3.44 0.65
C LEU A 32 17.02 2.51 0.35
N PRO A 33 18.27 2.93 0.62
CA PRO A 33 19.40 1.99 0.54
C PRO A 33 19.23 0.87 1.56
N PHE A 34 19.56 -0.38 1.20
CA PHE A 34 19.53 -1.50 2.15
C PHE A 34 20.38 -1.24 3.40
N THR A 35 21.49 -0.51 3.25
CA THR A 35 22.37 -0.12 4.37
C THR A 35 21.74 0.90 5.32
N SER A 36 20.71 1.63 4.88
CA SER A 36 20.00 2.63 5.68
C SER A 36 18.84 2.03 6.49
N ALA A 37 18.44 0.77 6.24
CA ALA A 37 17.41 0.06 6.98
C ALA A 37 17.91 -0.36 8.38
N THR A 38 18.10 0.61 9.27
CA THR A 38 18.79 0.42 10.57
C THR A 38 18.04 -0.49 11.55
N GLU A 39 16.72 -0.61 11.40
CA GLU A 39 15.87 -1.50 12.20
C GLU A 39 15.83 -2.94 11.63
N GLY A 40 16.55 -3.19 10.53
CA GLY A 40 16.72 -4.50 9.93
C GLY A 40 15.76 -4.81 8.79
N ILE A 41 16.01 -5.97 8.17
CA ILE A 41 15.19 -6.53 7.10
C ILE A 41 14.76 -7.91 7.54
N THR A 42 13.45 -8.17 7.50
CA THR A 42 12.90 -9.50 7.77
C THR A 42 12.64 -10.21 6.46
N TYR A 43 13.05 -11.47 6.36
CA TYR A 43 12.87 -12.30 5.18
C TYR A 43 11.71 -13.29 5.35
N SER A 44 11.07 -13.70 4.25
CA SER A 44 10.00 -14.71 4.30
C SER A 44 10.54 -16.12 4.59
N GLU A 45 9.67 -17.05 4.99
CA GLU A 45 10.04 -18.47 5.17
C GLU A 45 10.65 -19.06 3.89
N THR A 46 10.10 -18.69 2.73
CA THR A 46 10.63 -19.08 1.41
C THR A 46 12.04 -18.54 1.18
N ALA A 47 12.32 -17.29 1.56
CA ALA A 47 13.66 -16.72 1.52
C ALA A 47 14.62 -17.43 2.48
N HIS A 48 14.18 -17.77 3.68
CA HIS A 48 14.98 -18.57 4.61
C HIS A 48 15.33 -19.95 4.04
N LYS A 49 14.40 -20.63 3.38
CA LYS A 49 14.65 -21.90 2.68
C LYS A 49 15.66 -21.76 1.55
N ALA A 50 15.69 -20.61 0.87
CA ALA A 50 16.69 -20.29 -0.13
C ALA A 50 18.07 -19.94 0.47
N GLY A 51 18.15 -19.64 1.78
CA GLY A 51 19.40 -19.39 2.50
C GLY A 51 19.59 -17.96 3.00
N PHE A 52 18.60 -17.08 2.83
CA PHE A 52 18.60 -15.74 3.42
C PHE A 52 18.41 -15.82 4.95
N GLN A 53 18.97 -14.86 5.65
CA GLN A 53 18.78 -14.66 7.09
C GLN A 53 18.31 -13.24 7.36
N ASP A 54 17.56 -13.05 8.44
CA ASP A 54 17.14 -11.72 8.86
C ASP A 54 18.35 -10.81 9.05
N ASN A 55 18.21 -9.58 8.57
CA ASN A 55 19.24 -8.55 8.53
C ASN A 55 20.40 -8.82 7.54
N ASP A 56 20.27 -9.80 6.65
CA ASP A 56 21.12 -9.84 5.47
C ASP A 56 20.91 -8.55 4.65
N ILE A 57 22.01 -7.94 4.19
CA ILE A 57 21.98 -6.77 3.31
C ILE A 57 22.40 -7.22 1.92
N PRO A 58 21.51 -7.26 0.93
CA PRO A 58 21.87 -7.59 -0.45
C PRO A 58 22.90 -6.61 -1.00
N LEU A 59 23.96 -7.13 -1.61
CA LEU A 59 25.02 -6.34 -2.24
C LEU A 59 25.05 -6.53 -3.76
N MET A 60 24.89 -7.78 -4.22
CA MET A 60 24.92 -8.11 -5.64
C MET A 60 23.91 -9.20 -6.00
N ALA A 61 23.40 -9.16 -7.22
CA ALA A 61 22.54 -10.16 -7.84
C ALA A 61 23.10 -10.47 -9.24
N ASP A 62 23.52 -11.71 -9.50
CA ASP A 62 24.15 -12.15 -10.76
C ASP A 62 25.32 -11.27 -11.25
N GLY A 63 26.10 -10.72 -10.30
CA GLY A 63 27.24 -9.85 -10.60
C GLY A 63 26.90 -8.37 -10.72
N ASP A 64 25.63 -8.00 -10.77
CA ASP A 64 25.20 -6.61 -10.73
C ASP A 64 25.00 -6.12 -9.29
N ALA A 65 25.31 -4.85 -9.03
CA ALA A 65 25.02 -4.24 -7.74
C ALA A 65 23.49 -4.14 -7.50
N VAL A 66 23.10 -4.43 -6.27
CA VAL A 66 21.77 -4.11 -5.72
C VAL A 66 21.98 -3.20 -4.51
N ARG A 67 21.19 -2.13 -4.43
CA ARG A 67 21.38 -1.06 -3.43
C ARG A 67 20.11 -0.68 -2.74
N TYR A 68 18.96 -0.75 -3.42
CA TYR A 68 17.74 -0.12 -2.98
C TYR A 68 16.65 -1.12 -2.65
N PHE A 69 16.08 -0.98 -1.45
CA PHE A 69 15.01 -1.84 -0.95
C PHE A 69 13.76 -1.77 -1.83
N ASP A 70 13.43 -0.61 -2.39
CA ASP A 70 12.17 -0.41 -3.12
C ASP A 70 12.20 -0.94 -4.57
N SER A 71 13.37 -0.97 -5.21
CA SER A 71 13.49 -1.25 -6.64
C SER A 71 14.23 -2.55 -6.99
N ASP A 72 15.12 -3.05 -6.12
CA ASP A 72 15.96 -4.20 -6.46
C ASP A 72 15.38 -5.56 -6.04
N GLN A 73 14.25 -5.62 -5.33
CA GLN A 73 13.71 -6.89 -4.81
C GLN A 73 13.40 -7.91 -5.91
N LEU A 74 12.78 -7.48 -7.01
CA LEU A 74 12.48 -8.37 -8.13
C LEU A 74 13.76 -8.89 -8.78
N LYS A 75 14.77 -8.02 -8.91
CA LYS A 75 16.09 -8.40 -9.43
C LYS A 75 16.76 -9.45 -8.56
N ILE A 76 16.68 -9.29 -7.23
CA ILE A 76 17.19 -10.27 -6.26
C ILE A 76 16.43 -11.59 -6.37
N ALA A 77 15.10 -11.56 -6.47
CA ALA A 77 14.28 -12.76 -6.54
C ALA A 77 14.44 -13.55 -7.86
N MET A 78 14.84 -12.87 -8.94
CA MET A 78 15.06 -13.49 -10.26
C MET A 78 16.51 -13.91 -10.53
N ALA A 79 17.44 -13.56 -9.63
CA ALA A 79 18.85 -13.89 -9.79
C ALA A 79 19.11 -15.39 -9.63
N LYS A 80 20.24 -15.88 -10.12
CA LYS A 80 20.76 -17.22 -9.82
C LYS A 80 21.63 -17.23 -8.58
N GLU A 81 22.38 -16.15 -8.36
CA GLU A 81 23.22 -15.98 -7.18
C GLU A 81 23.07 -14.58 -6.59
N VAL A 82 22.89 -14.52 -5.27
CA VAL A 82 22.80 -13.27 -4.52
C VAL A 82 23.90 -13.23 -3.48
N LYS A 83 24.70 -12.16 -3.50
CA LYS A 83 25.72 -11.90 -2.50
C LYS A 83 25.16 -10.94 -1.45
N VAL A 84 25.18 -11.37 -0.19
CA VAL A 84 24.67 -10.60 0.95
C VAL A 84 25.79 -10.32 1.96
N LEU A 85 25.69 -9.18 2.65
CA LEU A 85 26.45 -8.92 3.87
C LEU A 85 25.66 -9.43 5.07
N ARG A 86 26.21 -10.43 5.76
CA ARG A 86 25.65 -11.07 6.94
C ARG A 86 26.41 -10.65 8.19
N GLY A 87 25.67 -10.33 9.26
CA GLY A 87 26.28 -9.94 10.54
C GLY A 87 27.18 -8.70 10.47
N LYS A 88 26.96 -7.82 9.47
CA LYS A 88 27.75 -6.60 9.20
C LYS A 88 29.23 -6.82 8.86
N LYS A 89 29.68 -8.06 8.65
CA LYS A 89 31.10 -8.37 8.41
C LYS A 89 31.30 -9.40 7.32
N ASP A 90 30.56 -10.50 7.37
CA ASP A 90 30.77 -11.62 6.47
C ASP A 90 29.98 -11.45 5.18
N THR A 91 30.57 -11.84 4.06
CA THR A 91 29.89 -11.86 2.77
C THR A 91 29.53 -13.30 2.43
N VAL A 92 28.26 -13.57 2.17
CA VAL A 92 27.73 -14.89 1.84
C VAL A 92 27.12 -14.85 0.45
N THR A 93 27.43 -15.84 -0.39
CA THR A 93 26.74 -16.04 -1.66
C THR A 93 25.65 -17.09 -1.47
N ILE A 94 24.43 -16.74 -1.87
CA ILE A 94 23.24 -17.58 -1.80
C ILE A 94 22.89 -17.99 -3.23
N SER A 95 22.82 -19.30 -3.49
CA SER A 95 22.31 -19.82 -4.76
C SER A 95 20.78 -19.87 -4.74
N ILE A 96 20.16 -19.11 -5.62
CA ILE A 96 18.71 -18.96 -5.70
C ILE A 96 18.12 -20.13 -6.50
N PRO A 97 17.10 -20.83 -5.98
CA PRO A 97 16.42 -21.90 -6.71
C PRO A 97 15.68 -21.41 -7.97
N ASP A 98 15.62 -22.23 -9.04
CA ASP A 98 14.99 -21.86 -10.33
C ASP A 98 13.53 -21.39 -10.22
N GLN A 99 12.77 -21.88 -9.23
CA GLN A 99 11.36 -21.54 -9.02
C GLN A 99 11.15 -20.52 -7.89
N PHE A 100 12.22 -19.93 -7.36
CA PHE A 100 12.14 -19.03 -6.21
C PHE A 100 11.20 -17.85 -6.44
N VAL A 101 11.33 -17.17 -7.59
CA VAL A 101 10.46 -16.04 -7.93
C VAL A 101 8.97 -16.43 -8.00
N LEU A 102 8.66 -17.65 -8.43
CA LEU A 102 7.27 -18.14 -8.48
C LEU A 102 6.72 -18.37 -7.08
N GLN A 103 7.52 -18.92 -6.18
CA GLN A 103 7.15 -19.11 -4.77
C GLN A 103 6.97 -17.78 -4.07
N VAL A 104 7.92 -16.84 -4.24
CA VAL A 104 7.82 -15.47 -3.73
C VAL A 104 6.55 -14.77 -4.22
N ASN A 105 6.20 -14.91 -5.49
CA ASN A 105 4.97 -14.33 -6.02
C ASN A 105 3.71 -14.97 -5.41
N SER A 106 3.73 -16.30 -5.22
CA SER A 106 2.63 -17.02 -4.57
C SER A 106 2.47 -16.60 -3.09
N ASP A 107 3.57 -16.43 -2.36
CA ASP A 107 3.56 -15.99 -0.96
C ASP A 107 3.02 -14.55 -0.86
N LEU A 108 3.44 -13.67 -1.77
CA LEU A 108 2.94 -12.30 -1.85
C LEU A 108 1.43 -12.24 -2.10
N GLU A 109 0.87 -13.15 -2.90
CA GLU A 109 -0.58 -13.28 -3.08
C GLU A 109 -1.31 -13.67 -1.79
N ASN A 110 -0.62 -14.35 -0.87
CA ASN A 110 -1.11 -14.71 0.47
C ASN A 110 -0.79 -13.64 1.53
N GLY A 111 -0.17 -12.52 1.15
CA GLY A 111 0.18 -11.42 2.05
C GLY A 111 1.54 -11.57 2.73
N GLU A 112 2.39 -12.49 2.26
CA GLU A 112 3.74 -12.71 2.78
C GLU A 112 4.77 -12.19 1.77
N PRO A 113 5.29 -10.96 1.95
CA PRO A 113 6.29 -10.40 1.03
C PRO A 113 7.62 -11.13 1.15
N PHE A 114 8.39 -11.19 0.05
CA PHE A 114 9.75 -11.74 0.01
C PHE A 114 10.64 -11.22 1.15
N MET A 115 10.64 -9.91 1.32
CA MET A 115 11.34 -9.23 2.40
C MET A 115 10.55 -7.99 2.82
N SER A 116 10.73 -7.57 4.06
CA SER A 116 10.13 -6.37 4.64
C SER A 116 11.18 -5.54 5.35
N CYS A 117 11.20 -4.24 5.10
CA CYS A 117 11.96 -3.30 5.90
C CYS A 117 11.27 -3.17 7.24
N ASN A 118 11.97 -3.48 8.33
CA ASN A 118 11.44 -3.23 9.65
C ASN A 118 11.36 -1.73 9.86
N VAL A 119 10.19 -1.23 10.24
CA VAL A 119 9.98 0.19 10.55
C VAL A 119 9.70 0.33 12.04
N PRO A 120 10.26 1.34 12.73
CA PRO A 120 9.99 1.53 14.15
C PRO A 120 8.55 1.99 14.36
N THR A 121 7.99 1.70 15.53
CA THR A 121 6.64 2.16 15.89
C THR A 121 6.73 3.56 16.50
N ILE A 122 6.58 4.60 15.68
CA ILE A 122 6.56 6.00 16.15
C ILE A 122 5.15 6.56 16.02
N VAL A 123 4.63 7.12 17.11
CA VAL A 123 3.29 7.74 17.13
C VAL A 123 3.32 9.03 16.33
N LYS A 124 2.42 9.17 15.36
CA LYS A 124 2.14 10.43 14.65
C LYS A 124 0.98 11.18 15.31
N ALA A 125 -0.13 10.49 15.56
CA ALA A 125 -1.31 11.07 16.20
C ALA A 125 -2.09 9.99 16.96
N THR A 126 -2.83 10.37 18.00
CA THR A 126 -3.75 9.48 18.71
C THR A 126 -5.18 9.73 18.29
N MET A 127 -6.01 8.67 18.26
CA MET A 127 -7.43 8.79 17.96
C MET A 127 -8.23 9.06 19.26
N PRO A 128 -9.22 9.97 19.26
CA PRO A 128 -10.02 10.25 20.44
C PRO A 128 -10.71 9.01 21.01
N GLY A 129 -10.78 8.89 22.34
CA GLY A 129 -11.47 7.82 23.06
C GLY A 129 -10.74 6.46 23.07
N THR A 130 -9.60 6.34 22.39
CA THR A 130 -8.90 5.06 22.20
C THR A 130 -7.89 4.75 23.32
N GLY A 131 -7.39 3.51 23.34
CA GLY A 131 -6.40 3.06 24.31
C GLY A 131 -5.10 3.87 24.26
N ALA A 132 -4.68 4.33 23.09
CA ALA A 132 -3.50 5.16 22.89
C ALA A 132 -3.65 6.55 23.53
N GLU A 133 -4.80 7.22 23.32
CA GLU A 133 -5.08 8.52 23.93
C GLU A 133 -5.18 8.39 25.47
N LYS A 134 -5.94 7.41 25.96
CA LYS A 134 -6.08 7.14 27.41
C LYS A 134 -4.75 6.80 28.08
N ALA A 135 -3.86 6.12 27.36
CA ALA A 135 -2.50 5.81 27.81
C ALA A 135 -1.55 7.02 27.78
N GLY A 136 -2.00 8.15 27.21
CA GLY A 136 -1.24 9.40 27.13
C GLY A 136 -0.10 9.36 26.12
N PHE A 137 -0.24 8.61 25.02
CA PHE A 137 0.70 8.64 23.91
C PHE A 137 0.74 10.03 23.28
N GLN A 138 1.92 10.44 22.82
CA GLN A 138 2.17 11.75 22.21
C GLN A 138 2.87 11.55 20.86
N GLU A 139 2.73 12.53 19.97
CA GLU A 139 3.49 12.57 18.72
C GLU A 139 5.00 12.46 19.01
N GLY A 140 5.67 11.59 18.27
CA GLY A 140 7.10 11.30 18.42
C GLY A 140 7.44 10.22 19.45
N ASP A 141 6.47 9.70 20.22
CA ASP A 141 6.73 8.56 21.11
C ASP A 141 7.15 7.32 20.29
N LYS A 142 8.33 6.76 20.57
CA LYS A 142 8.79 5.50 19.98
C LYS A 142 8.38 4.34 20.89
N LEU A 143 7.45 3.50 20.44
CA LEU A 143 6.98 2.34 21.20
C LEU A 143 7.95 1.17 21.01
N VAL A 144 8.53 0.69 22.11
CA VAL A 144 9.68 -0.25 22.07
C VAL A 144 9.41 -1.60 22.73
N ALA A 145 8.38 -1.71 23.57
CA ALA A 145 8.00 -3.00 24.13
C ALA A 145 6.50 -3.06 24.47
N VAL A 146 5.93 -4.26 24.35
CA VAL A 146 4.55 -4.58 24.71
C VAL A 146 4.57 -5.72 25.71
N ASN A 147 4.00 -5.50 26.89
CA ASN A 147 3.93 -6.50 27.96
C ASN A 147 5.29 -7.11 28.33
N GLY A 148 6.34 -6.27 28.36
CA GLY A 148 7.72 -6.69 28.66
C GLY A 148 8.45 -7.38 27.50
N VAL A 149 7.79 -7.62 26.36
CA VAL A 149 8.42 -8.16 25.15
C VAL A 149 8.88 -7.01 24.27
N ALA A 150 10.17 -6.99 23.90
CA ALA A 150 10.72 -5.99 23.00
C ALA A 150 10.08 -6.11 21.60
N THR A 151 9.70 -4.96 21.04
CA THR A 151 9.03 -4.83 19.74
C THR A 151 9.68 -3.69 18.95
N PRO A 152 10.92 -3.87 18.46
CA PRO A 152 11.63 -2.84 17.70
C PRO A 152 10.93 -2.44 16.39
N SER A 153 10.10 -3.31 15.81
CA SER A 153 9.37 -3.04 14.57
C SER A 153 7.85 -2.97 14.77
N PHE A 154 7.17 -2.26 13.85
CA PHE A 154 5.72 -2.15 13.81
C PHE A 154 5.02 -3.51 13.64
N THR A 155 5.60 -4.40 12.84
CA THR A 155 5.07 -5.77 12.67
C THR A 155 5.06 -6.51 14.01
N GLN A 156 6.19 -6.51 14.73
CA GLN A 156 6.29 -7.17 16.03
C GLN A 156 5.39 -6.51 17.08
N PHE A 157 5.27 -5.17 17.03
CA PHE A 157 4.38 -4.42 17.91
C PHE A 157 2.92 -4.85 17.71
N THR A 158 2.42 -4.85 16.47
CA THR A 158 1.04 -5.24 16.16
C THR A 158 0.76 -6.72 16.41
N GLU A 159 1.71 -7.62 16.16
CA GLU A 159 1.60 -9.03 16.54
C GLU A 159 1.45 -9.21 18.06
N GLN A 160 2.20 -8.44 18.85
CA GLN A 160 2.08 -8.49 20.30
C GLN A 160 0.76 -7.90 20.80
N LEU A 161 0.23 -6.85 20.16
CA LEU A 161 -1.10 -6.35 20.50
C LEU A 161 -2.19 -7.37 20.21
N LYS A 162 -2.14 -8.06 19.05
CA LYS A 162 -3.10 -9.12 18.71
C LYS A 162 -3.12 -10.27 19.72
N LYS A 163 -1.97 -10.63 20.29
CA LYS A 163 -1.87 -11.65 21.36
C LYS A 163 -2.50 -11.18 22.68
N ASN A 164 -2.72 -9.88 22.84
CA ASN A 164 -3.24 -9.25 24.04
C ASN A 164 -4.57 -8.50 23.81
N SER A 165 -5.32 -8.84 22.74
CA SER A 165 -6.63 -8.23 22.44
C SER A 165 -7.58 -8.27 23.64
N GLY A 166 -8.27 -7.16 23.89
CA GLY A 166 -9.22 -7.00 24.99
C GLY A 166 -8.59 -6.88 26.38
N LYS A 167 -7.27 -6.67 26.49
CA LYS A 167 -6.56 -6.54 27.76
C LYS A 167 -5.92 -5.16 27.91
N THR A 168 -5.81 -4.70 29.15
CA THR A 168 -4.94 -3.58 29.52
C THR A 168 -3.54 -4.11 29.82
N ILE A 169 -2.54 -3.62 29.09
CA ILE A 169 -1.16 -4.10 29.17
C ILE A 169 -0.15 -2.95 29.29
N PRO A 170 1.01 -3.17 29.93
CA PRO A 170 2.06 -2.17 29.98
C PRO A 170 2.73 -2.06 28.60
N VAL A 171 2.83 -0.84 28.09
CA VAL A 171 3.57 -0.48 26.88
C VAL A 171 4.73 0.41 27.30
N GLN A 172 5.94 0.03 26.87
CA GLN A 172 7.14 0.86 27.07
C GLN A 172 7.38 1.71 25.83
N LEU A 173 7.63 2.99 26.04
CA LEU A 173 7.90 3.97 25.02
C LEU A 173 9.09 4.84 25.37
N ILE A 174 9.74 5.39 24.35
CA ILE A 174 10.78 6.39 24.47
C ILE A 174 10.17 7.74 24.08
N ARG A 175 10.18 8.68 25.03
CA ARG A 175 9.73 10.06 24.86
C ARG A 175 10.92 10.99 25.02
N GLY A 176 11.43 11.51 23.90
CA GLY A 176 12.72 12.20 23.87
C GLY A 176 13.84 11.23 24.29
N GLU A 177 14.49 11.50 25.43
CA GLU A 177 15.54 10.63 25.98
C GLU A 177 15.04 9.73 27.13
N LYS A 178 13.78 9.84 27.53
CA LYS A 178 13.23 9.11 28.69
C LYS A 178 12.49 7.86 28.26
N THR A 179 12.73 6.76 28.97
CA THR A 179 11.88 5.57 28.87
C THR A 179 10.70 5.71 29.82
N VAL A 180 9.49 5.62 29.29
CA VAL A 180 8.21 5.71 30.02
C VAL A 180 7.46 4.40 29.83
N THR A 181 6.81 3.91 30.89
CA THR A 181 5.89 2.77 30.79
C THR A 181 4.48 3.25 31.14
N THR A 182 3.51 2.97 30.28
CA THR A 182 2.11 3.32 30.48
C THR A 182 1.21 2.10 30.28
N GLN A 183 0.03 2.10 30.90
CA GLN A 183 -0.96 1.05 30.74
C GLN A 183 -1.89 1.41 29.59
N ALA A 184 -1.92 0.59 28.54
CA ALA A 184 -2.74 0.83 27.36
C ALA A 184 -3.81 -0.25 27.21
N GLU A 185 -5.04 0.18 26.93
CA GLU A 185 -6.19 -0.69 26.68
C GLU A 185 -6.17 -1.16 25.22
N VAL A 186 -5.94 -2.44 24.98
CA VAL A 186 -6.00 -3.03 23.64
C VAL A 186 -7.43 -3.42 23.32
N ASP A 187 -7.95 -2.94 22.19
CA ASP A 187 -9.31 -3.27 21.74
C ASP A 187 -9.45 -4.75 21.34
N GLY A 188 -10.69 -5.17 21.04
CA GLY A 188 -10.99 -6.55 20.61
C GLY A 188 -10.33 -6.95 19.29
N ASP A 189 -9.95 -5.99 18.45
CA ASP A 189 -9.27 -6.20 17.17
C ASP A 189 -7.73 -6.20 17.31
N GLY A 190 -7.20 -6.02 18.53
CA GLY A 190 -5.75 -5.99 18.79
C GLY A 190 -5.10 -4.65 18.44
N LYS A 191 -5.82 -3.53 18.62
CA LYS A 191 -5.36 -2.17 18.28
C LYS A 191 -5.41 -1.24 19.49
N LEU A 192 -4.60 -0.18 19.43
CA LEU A 192 -4.57 0.89 20.43
C LEU A 192 -5.20 2.21 19.93
N GLY A 193 -5.37 2.40 18.62
CA GLY A 193 -6.00 3.60 18.06
C GLY A 193 -5.05 4.80 17.91
N PHE A 194 -3.98 4.64 17.14
CA PHE A 194 -3.06 5.72 16.81
C PHE A 194 -2.59 5.61 15.37
N GLU A 195 -2.20 6.73 14.79
CA GLU A 195 -1.50 6.81 13.51
C GLU A 195 0.00 6.61 13.73
N VAL A 196 0.62 5.81 12.87
CA VAL A 196 2.07 5.60 12.86
C VAL A 196 2.69 6.60 11.90
N LEU A 197 3.85 7.14 12.24
CA LEU A 197 4.69 7.87 11.29
C LEU A 197 5.22 6.88 10.24
N ALA A 198 4.53 6.79 9.10
CA ALA A 198 4.84 5.85 8.02
C ALA A 198 5.79 6.44 6.94
N ASP A 199 6.17 7.70 7.08
CA ASP A 199 7.05 8.37 6.12
C ASP A 199 8.49 7.85 6.23
N VAL A 200 8.84 6.92 5.35
CA VAL A 200 10.15 6.26 5.29
C VAL A 200 11.30 7.28 5.24
N SER A 201 11.10 8.44 4.60
CA SER A 201 12.11 9.50 4.49
C SER A 201 12.42 10.19 5.82
N LYS A 202 11.47 10.18 6.76
CA LYS A 202 11.63 10.68 8.13
C LYS A 202 12.18 9.61 9.07
N LEU A 203 12.03 8.34 8.72
CA LEU A 203 12.47 7.20 9.52
C LEU A 203 13.91 6.77 9.19
N PHE A 204 14.30 6.85 7.92
CA PHE A 204 15.58 6.38 7.41
C PHE A 204 16.22 7.39 6.47
N LYS A 205 17.54 7.28 6.32
CA LYS A 205 18.27 8.05 5.32
C LYS A 205 17.99 7.51 3.92
N THR A 206 17.22 8.25 3.14
CA THR A 206 16.95 7.96 1.73
C THR A 206 17.96 8.63 0.80
N GLU A 207 18.05 8.13 -0.43
CA GLU A 207 18.80 8.74 -1.52
C GLU A 207 17.83 9.26 -2.58
N GLN A 208 18.03 10.49 -3.02
CA GLN A 208 17.23 11.10 -4.06
C GLN A 208 17.80 10.77 -5.44
N HIS A 209 16.96 10.27 -6.34
CA HIS A 209 17.28 10.03 -7.73
C HIS A 209 16.52 11.01 -8.62
N SER A 210 17.24 11.81 -9.38
CA SER A 210 16.66 12.77 -10.32
C SER A 210 16.58 12.17 -11.71
N TYR A 211 15.48 12.44 -12.42
CA TYR A 211 15.25 11.96 -13.78
C TYR A 211 15.33 13.12 -14.75
N SER A 212 15.97 12.90 -15.90
CA SER A 212 15.80 13.82 -17.02
C SER A 212 14.39 13.73 -17.60
N PHE A 213 13.97 14.76 -18.33
CA PHE A 213 12.63 14.82 -18.93
C PHE A 213 12.28 13.58 -19.76
N PHE A 214 13.22 13.05 -20.56
CA PHE A 214 12.97 11.86 -21.37
C PHE A 214 13.01 10.56 -20.56
N GLN A 215 13.69 10.53 -19.41
CA GLN A 215 13.68 9.38 -18.50
C GLN A 215 12.42 9.34 -17.63
N SER A 216 11.80 10.49 -17.35
CA SER A 216 10.62 10.54 -16.51
C SER A 216 9.36 10.00 -17.21
N VAL A 217 9.29 10.08 -18.54
CA VAL A 217 8.16 9.53 -19.32
C VAL A 217 8.00 8.02 -19.16
N PRO A 218 9.01 7.16 -19.47
CA PRO A 218 8.88 5.72 -19.26
C PRO A 218 8.65 5.37 -17.79
N ARG A 219 9.26 6.10 -16.86
CA ARG A 219 9.03 5.90 -15.42
C ARG A 219 7.59 6.24 -15.01
N GLY A 220 7.02 7.32 -15.52
CA GLY A 220 5.62 7.69 -15.28
C GLY A 220 4.63 6.66 -15.84
N ILE A 221 4.95 6.03 -16.98
CA ILE A 221 4.17 4.90 -17.53
C ILE A 221 4.23 3.70 -16.58
N GLU A 222 5.43 3.36 -16.11
CA GLU A 222 5.63 2.26 -15.16
C GLU A 222 4.84 2.49 -13.86
N MET A 223 4.92 3.70 -13.29
CA MET A 223 4.15 4.08 -12.10
C MET A 223 2.65 4.00 -12.35
N GLY A 224 2.15 4.54 -13.46
CA GLY A 224 0.73 4.48 -13.82
C GLY A 224 0.22 3.04 -13.96
N CYS A 225 0.98 2.18 -14.66
CA CYS A 225 0.66 0.76 -14.80
C CYS A 225 0.70 0.01 -13.46
N SER A 226 1.75 0.24 -12.66
CA SER A 226 1.89 -0.36 -11.33
C SER A 226 0.76 0.05 -10.40
N GLN A 227 0.37 1.33 -10.43
CA GLN A 227 -0.75 1.86 -9.66
C GLN A 227 -2.08 1.24 -10.08
N LEU A 228 -2.30 1.07 -11.40
CA LEU A 228 -3.48 0.40 -11.93
C LEU A 228 -3.55 -1.05 -11.46
N VAL A 229 -2.46 -1.81 -11.58
CA VAL A 229 -2.38 -3.21 -11.13
C VAL A 229 -2.64 -3.31 -9.62
N SER A 230 -2.01 -2.45 -8.83
CA SER A 230 -2.22 -2.38 -7.39
C SER A 230 -3.68 -2.09 -7.03
N TYR A 231 -4.31 -1.17 -7.76
CA TYR A 231 -5.73 -0.87 -7.56
C TYR A 231 -6.64 -2.03 -7.96
N VAL A 232 -6.37 -2.73 -9.06
CA VAL A 232 -7.13 -3.95 -9.45
C VAL A 232 -7.04 -5.01 -8.35
N LYS A 233 -5.84 -5.24 -7.80
CA LYS A 233 -5.62 -6.17 -6.67
C LYS A 233 -6.40 -5.74 -5.43
N ALA A 234 -6.33 -4.47 -5.06
CA ALA A 234 -7.09 -3.92 -3.93
C ALA A 234 -8.60 -4.02 -4.15
N PHE A 235 -9.09 -3.80 -5.37
CA PHE A 235 -10.50 -3.95 -5.70
C PHE A 235 -10.99 -5.39 -5.51
N LYS A 236 -10.15 -6.39 -5.80
CA LYS A 236 -10.48 -7.81 -5.53
C LYS A 236 -10.70 -8.07 -4.03
N THR A 237 -9.97 -7.39 -3.14
CA THR A 237 -10.11 -7.60 -1.68
C THR A 237 -11.37 -6.96 -1.11
N VAL A 238 -11.98 -5.98 -1.80
CA VAL A 238 -13.27 -5.37 -1.40
C VAL A 238 -14.39 -6.40 -1.22
N PHE A 239 -14.36 -7.49 -2.01
CA PHE A 239 -15.34 -8.57 -1.90
C PHE A 239 -15.12 -9.49 -0.68
N SER A 240 -14.07 -9.27 0.11
CA SER A 240 -13.84 -9.96 1.39
C SER A 240 -14.56 -9.24 2.54
N LYS A 241 -14.83 -9.96 3.64
CA LYS A 241 -15.44 -9.38 4.85
C LYS A 241 -14.63 -8.22 5.43
N GLU A 242 -13.31 -8.28 5.30
CA GLU A 242 -12.40 -7.26 5.82
C GLU A 242 -12.35 -6.05 4.89
N GLY A 243 -12.27 -6.27 3.57
CA GLY A 243 -12.31 -5.21 2.56
C GLY A 243 -13.62 -4.42 2.59
N ALA A 244 -14.76 -5.10 2.76
CA ALA A 244 -16.07 -4.44 2.86
C ALA A 244 -16.18 -3.48 4.08
N LYS A 245 -15.53 -3.80 5.21
CA LYS A 245 -15.47 -2.91 6.39
C LYS A 245 -14.59 -1.69 6.17
N ASN A 246 -13.62 -1.79 5.26
CA ASN A 246 -12.66 -0.75 4.95
C ASN A 246 -13.10 0.15 3.79
N LEU A 247 -14.26 -0.10 3.18
CA LEU A 247 -14.85 0.78 2.17
C LEU A 247 -15.19 2.14 2.76
N GLY A 248 -14.48 3.17 2.30
CA GLY A 248 -14.69 4.55 2.70
C GLY A 248 -15.55 5.32 1.70
N GLY A 249 -16.33 6.26 2.21
CA GLY A 249 -17.08 7.25 1.43
C GLY A 249 -16.28 8.54 1.20
N PHE A 250 -16.97 9.67 1.13
CA PHE A 250 -16.33 10.97 0.90
C PHE A 250 -15.43 11.43 2.06
N GLY A 251 -15.76 11.07 3.30
CA GLY A 251 -14.94 11.43 4.47
C GLY A 251 -13.59 10.74 4.41
N SER A 252 -13.58 9.44 4.11
CA SER A 252 -12.34 8.68 3.91
C SER A 252 -11.47 9.24 2.78
N ILE A 253 -12.07 9.73 1.69
CA ILE A 253 -11.33 10.43 0.62
C ILE A 253 -10.79 11.76 1.10
N GLY A 254 -11.52 12.52 1.93
CA GLY A 254 -11.03 13.77 2.51
C GLY A 254 -9.77 13.57 3.37
N HIS A 255 -9.73 12.50 4.16
CA HIS A 255 -8.60 12.18 5.04
C HIS A 255 -7.32 11.73 4.33
N ILE A 256 -7.34 11.46 3.02
CA ILE A 256 -6.11 11.16 2.28
C ILE A 256 -5.30 12.43 1.98
N PHE A 257 -5.93 13.60 2.04
CA PHE A 257 -5.26 14.87 1.87
C PHE A 257 -4.57 15.28 3.16
N PRO A 258 -3.33 15.79 3.10
CA PRO A 258 -2.65 16.31 4.28
C PRO A 258 -3.37 17.53 4.86
N ASP A 259 -3.23 17.75 6.17
CA ASP A 259 -3.80 18.91 6.88
C ASP A 259 -3.21 20.25 6.39
N GLU A 260 -1.97 20.21 5.90
CA GLU A 260 -1.26 21.34 5.31
C GLU A 260 -1.13 21.18 3.79
N TRP A 261 -1.05 22.32 3.10
CA TRP A 261 -0.88 22.32 1.64
C TRP A 261 0.47 21.70 1.24
N ASP A 262 0.43 20.61 0.49
CA ASP A 262 1.60 19.96 -0.08
C ASP A 262 1.39 19.63 -1.57
N TRP A 263 2.22 20.22 -2.43
CA TRP A 263 2.11 20.05 -3.87
C TRP A 263 2.40 18.62 -4.32
N TYR A 264 3.34 17.95 -3.66
CA TYR A 264 3.68 16.57 -4.00
C TYR A 264 2.48 15.64 -3.74
N SER A 265 1.86 15.76 -2.57
CA SER A 265 0.66 15.03 -2.18
C SER A 265 -0.52 15.35 -3.09
N PHE A 266 -0.75 16.63 -3.41
CA PHE A 266 -1.82 17.04 -4.32
C PHE A 266 -1.72 16.31 -5.68
N TRP A 267 -0.55 16.34 -6.31
CA TRP A 267 -0.34 15.68 -7.59
C TRP A 267 -0.36 14.15 -7.49
N SER A 268 0.21 13.58 -6.42
CA SER A 268 0.15 12.14 -6.14
C SER A 268 -1.28 11.64 -6.04
N ILE A 269 -2.10 12.31 -5.22
CA ILE A 269 -3.52 11.97 -5.02
C ILE A 269 -4.31 12.19 -6.31
N THR A 270 -4.04 13.26 -7.05
CA THR A 270 -4.71 13.53 -8.34
C THR A 270 -4.41 12.43 -9.36
N ALA A 271 -3.16 12.01 -9.49
CA ALA A 271 -2.78 10.89 -10.35
C ALA A 271 -3.45 9.58 -9.92
N PHE A 272 -3.43 9.29 -8.61
CA PHE A 272 -4.09 8.13 -8.03
C PHE A 272 -5.60 8.09 -8.31
N LEU A 273 -6.31 9.20 -8.05
CA LEU A 273 -7.75 9.31 -8.35
C LEU A 273 -8.03 9.19 -9.85
N SER A 274 -7.14 9.70 -10.70
CA SER A 274 -7.27 9.57 -12.15
C SER A 274 -7.15 8.11 -12.62
N VAL A 275 -6.22 7.33 -12.03
CA VAL A 275 -6.13 5.87 -12.26
C VAL A 275 -7.40 5.16 -11.78
N ILE A 276 -7.91 5.51 -10.59
CA ILE A 276 -9.16 4.94 -10.05
C ILE A 276 -10.31 5.20 -11.02
N LEU A 277 -10.48 6.44 -11.48
CA LEU A 277 -11.55 6.80 -12.40
C LEU A 277 -11.41 6.08 -13.75
N ALA A 278 -10.19 5.96 -14.27
CA ALA A 278 -9.93 5.18 -15.48
C ALA A 278 -10.36 3.72 -15.30
N PHE A 279 -9.97 3.08 -14.19
CA PHE A 279 -10.36 1.69 -13.90
C PHE A 279 -11.86 1.53 -13.70
N MET A 280 -12.48 2.37 -12.87
CA MET A 280 -13.91 2.29 -12.56
C MET A 280 -14.75 2.47 -13.82
N ASN A 281 -14.35 3.38 -14.72
CA ASN A 281 -15.03 3.59 -15.99
C ASN A 281 -14.82 2.46 -17.01
N ILE A 282 -13.84 1.55 -16.81
CA ILE A 282 -13.70 0.32 -17.62
C ILE A 282 -14.63 -0.79 -17.13
N LEU A 283 -14.98 -0.80 -15.84
CA LEU A 283 -15.76 -1.89 -15.26
C LEU A 283 -17.11 -2.06 -16.01
N PRO A 284 -17.55 -3.31 -16.23
CA PRO A 284 -18.81 -3.61 -16.94
C PRO A 284 -20.03 -3.36 -16.05
N ILE A 285 -20.11 -2.19 -15.42
CA ILE A 285 -21.23 -1.78 -14.58
C ILE A 285 -22.18 -0.94 -15.44
N PRO A 286 -23.44 -1.37 -15.60
CA PRO A 286 -24.45 -0.56 -16.29
C PRO A 286 -24.56 0.83 -15.62
N ALA A 287 -24.68 1.90 -16.42
CA ALA A 287 -24.56 3.31 -16.05
C ALA A 287 -23.14 3.93 -16.06
N LEU A 288 -22.08 3.12 -16.14
CA LEU A 288 -20.72 3.60 -16.45
C LEU A 288 -20.36 3.36 -17.92
N ASP A 289 -19.31 4.03 -18.40
CA ASP A 289 -18.80 3.91 -19.77
C ASP A 289 -18.52 2.44 -20.15
N GLY A 290 -17.94 1.67 -19.23
CA GLY A 290 -17.63 0.24 -19.40
C GLY A 290 -18.86 -0.65 -19.59
N GLY A 291 -20.01 -0.30 -18.98
CA GLY A 291 -21.28 -0.97 -19.22
C GLY A 291 -21.78 -0.79 -20.66
N HIS A 292 -21.62 0.40 -21.22
CA HIS A 292 -21.93 0.65 -22.63
C HIS A 292 -20.94 -0.03 -23.58
N VAL A 293 -19.67 -0.08 -23.20
CA VAL A 293 -18.65 -0.86 -23.92
C VAL A 293 -19.05 -2.34 -23.96
N LEU A 294 -19.52 -2.92 -22.86
CA LEU A 294 -20.00 -4.31 -22.81
C LEU A 294 -21.16 -4.54 -23.79
N PHE A 295 -22.15 -3.65 -23.83
CA PHE A 295 -23.28 -3.78 -24.76
C PHE A 295 -22.85 -3.68 -26.23
N LEU A 296 -21.88 -2.81 -26.54
CA LEU A 296 -21.31 -2.73 -27.88
C LEU A 296 -20.48 -3.97 -28.25
N LEU A 297 -19.70 -4.51 -27.31
CA LEU A 297 -18.97 -5.77 -27.52
C LEU A 297 -19.95 -6.90 -27.80
N TYR A 298 -21.04 -6.99 -27.03
CA TYR A 298 -22.13 -7.93 -27.29
C TYR A 298 -22.76 -7.73 -28.67
N GLU A 299 -23.07 -6.49 -29.07
CA GLU A 299 -23.63 -6.18 -30.39
C GLU A 299 -22.66 -6.57 -31.51
N MET A 300 -21.35 -6.35 -31.36
CA MET A 300 -20.35 -6.74 -32.36
C MET A 300 -20.24 -8.26 -32.52
N ILE A 301 -20.27 -9.01 -31.42
CA ILE A 301 -20.18 -10.48 -31.44
C ILE A 301 -21.47 -11.10 -31.99
N THR A 302 -22.62 -10.65 -31.51
CA THR A 302 -23.93 -11.23 -31.86
C THR A 302 -24.55 -10.64 -33.12
N ARG A 303 -24.01 -9.52 -33.61
CA ARG A 303 -24.57 -8.68 -34.69
C ARG A 303 -26.02 -8.26 -34.45
N ARG A 304 -26.47 -8.29 -33.19
CA ARG A 304 -27.83 -7.94 -32.77
C ARG A 304 -27.76 -6.92 -31.65
N LYS A 305 -28.60 -5.88 -31.75
CA LYS A 305 -28.75 -4.91 -30.68
C LYS A 305 -29.45 -5.57 -29.48
N PRO A 306 -28.94 -5.38 -28.25
CA PRO A 306 -29.70 -5.70 -27.05
C PRO A 306 -31.07 -5.00 -27.09
N SER A 307 -32.09 -5.61 -26.49
CA SER A 307 -33.41 -4.96 -26.44
C SER A 307 -33.36 -3.69 -25.60
N GLU A 308 -34.09 -2.66 -26.00
CA GLU A 308 -34.14 -1.37 -25.28
C GLU A 308 -34.57 -1.56 -23.83
N LYS A 309 -35.60 -2.40 -23.59
CA LYS A 309 -36.03 -2.76 -22.24
C LYS A 309 -34.91 -3.40 -21.41
N PHE A 310 -34.11 -4.28 -22.00
CA PHE A 310 -32.99 -4.89 -21.26
C PHE A 310 -31.94 -3.85 -20.88
N MET A 311 -31.60 -2.92 -21.79
CA MET A 311 -30.66 -1.85 -21.50
C MET A 311 -31.18 -0.90 -20.41
N GLU A 312 -32.47 -0.53 -20.45
CA GLU A 312 -33.11 0.29 -19.41
C GLU A 312 -33.07 -0.39 -18.04
N TRP A 313 -33.44 -1.68 -17.97
CA TRP A 313 -33.40 -2.45 -16.73
C TRP A 313 -31.98 -2.61 -16.22
N ALA A 314 -31.02 -2.92 -17.10
CA ALA A 314 -29.62 -3.04 -16.72
C ALA A 314 -29.09 -1.72 -16.17
N GLN A 315 -29.29 -0.60 -16.87
CA GLN A 315 -28.85 0.74 -16.44
C GLN A 315 -29.50 1.15 -15.13
N THR A 316 -30.79 0.90 -14.95
CA THR A 316 -31.51 1.19 -13.70
C THR A 316 -30.96 0.36 -12.55
N ALA A 317 -30.77 -0.95 -12.76
CA ALA A 317 -30.19 -1.84 -11.75
C ALA A 317 -28.76 -1.41 -11.37
N GLY A 318 -27.93 -1.05 -12.35
CA GLY A 318 -26.59 -0.53 -12.12
C GLY A 318 -26.58 0.79 -11.36
N MET A 319 -27.46 1.74 -11.70
CA MET A 319 -27.61 3.00 -10.98
C MET A 319 -28.05 2.78 -9.53
N VAL A 320 -29.07 1.95 -9.30
CA VAL A 320 -29.53 1.60 -7.95
C VAL A 320 -28.42 0.96 -7.14
N PHE A 321 -27.65 0.05 -7.75
CA PHE A 321 -26.49 -0.58 -7.11
C PHE A 321 -25.42 0.45 -6.73
N LEU A 322 -25.06 1.37 -7.63
CA LEU A 322 -24.08 2.43 -7.36
C LEU A 322 -24.55 3.36 -6.24
N ILE A 323 -25.82 3.76 -6.23
CA ILE A 323 -26.40 4.57 -5.16
C ILE A 323 -26.37 3.81 -3.83
N ALA A 324 -26.74 2.52 -3.82
CA ALA A 324 -26.69 1.70 -2.62
C ALA A 324 -25.27 1.59 -2.06
N LEU A 325 -24.27 1.40 -2.92
CA LEU A 325 -22.86 1.35 -2.53
C LEU A 325 -22.36 2.70 -2.00
N LEU A 326 -22.76 3.81 -2.62
CA LEU A 326 -22.46 5.16 -2.14
C LEU A 326 -23.06 5.39 -0.75
N LEU A 327 -24.33 5.05 -0.56
CA LEU A 327 -25.00 5.17 0.75
C LEU A 327 -24.33 4.29 1.79
N PHE A 328 -23.95 3.06 1.44
CA PHE A 328 -23.23 2.15 2.33
C PHE A 328 -21.86 2.71 2.74
N ALA A 329 -21.06 3.20 1.79
CA ALA A 329 -19.75 3.77 2.06
C ALA A 329 -19.83 5.03 2.95
N ASN A 330 -20.80 5.91 2.69
CA ASN A 330 -21.03 7.09 3.52
C ASN A 330 -21.59 6.72 4.91
N ALA A 331 -22.45 5.72 5.01
CA ALA A 331 -22.90 5.20 6.31
C ALA A 331 -21.74 4.62 7.12
N ASN A 332 -20.78 3.95 6.47
CA ASN A 332 -19.58 3.44 7.11
C ASN A 332 -18.67 4.59 7.61
N ASP A 333 -18.52 5.66 6.83
CA ASP A 333 -17.80 6.87 7.27
C ASP A 333 -18.49 7.51 8.49
N ILE A 334 -19.81 7.69 8.47
CA ILE A 334 -20.58 8.25 9.59
C ILE A 334 -20.44 7.35 10.84
N TYR A 335 -20.56 6.04 10.67
CA TYR A 335 -20.36 5.07 11.75
C TYR A 335 -18.97 5.21 12.36
N ARG A 336 -17.93 5.32 11.52
CA ARG A 336 -16.54 5.49 11.96
C ARG A 336 -16.29 6.83 12.63
N PHE A 337 -17.00 7.89 12.26
CA PHE A 337 -16.82 9.21 12.85
C PHE A 337 -17.56 9.41 14.18
N PHE A 338 -18.75 8.82 14.34
CA PHE A 338 -19.59 9.05 15.52
C PHE A 338 -19.58 7.92 16.56
N ILE A 339 -19.32 6.67 16.14
CA ILE A 339 -19.47 5.49 17.02
C ILE A 339 -18.13 4.86 17.38
N LYS A 340 -17.12 5.00 16.51
CA LYS A 340 -15.78 4.46 16.72
C LYS A 340 -14.78 5.57 17.02
#